data_AF-A0A519IHM7-F1
#
_entry.id   AF-A0A519IHM7-F1
#
_cell.length_a   1.000
_cell.length_b   1.000
_cell.length_c   1.000
_cell.angle_alpha   90.00
_cell.angle_beta   90.00
_cell.angle_gamma   90.00
#
_symmetry.space_group_name_H-M   'P 1'
#
loop_
_entity.id
_entity.type
_entity.pdbx_description
1 polymer ?
#
loop_
_entity_poly.entity_id
_entity_poly.type
_entity_poly.pdbx_seq_one_letter_code
_entity_poly.pdbx_strand_id
1 'polypeptide(L)'
;MSAQPDQLAGFGIGTDADQQETREWMDALSAVIDKEGPERAHFLLEQLLEHARQSSIDMPFSANTGYVNTIEPDQEAHCTGNIAIEKRLRAYMRWNAMAMVVRANRLNPSDGGDLGGHIGSFASVASMFGAGFNHFWHAASEDHGGDLLYIQGHSSPGIYARAYMEGRLTEEQLDSFRQEVDGKGLSSYPHPKLMPEFWQFPTVSMGLGPLMAIYQARFLKYLHARGIADTEKRKVWVFCGDGEMDEPESLGAIGLAARENLDNLIFVVNCNLQRLDGPVRGNGKIVQELEGEFRGAGWNVIKLLWGNGWDTLLARDKTGKLKQLMMETLDGDYQAMKANDGAFVRKNFFGKYPETAKLVEHMTDEEIFELRRGGHEPAKVYAAFHAANEHKNQPTVLLVKTVKGYGMGKAGEGKNTVHQTKKLSDEDIKYIRDRFAIPIPDSQLADIPYYKPAEDTPEMRYLQERRKALGGYLPKRLPKAEESFTVPSLDTFKAVLEPTAEGREISTTQAYVRFLTQLLRDQALGPRVVPILVDEARTFGMEGLFRQIGIYNPKGQLYTPVDRD
;
A
#
# COMPACT_ATOMS: atom_id res chain seq x y z
N MET A 1 15.65 -18.13 -29.65
CA MET A 1 14.41 -18.69 -30.21
C MET A 1 13.73 -19.47 -29.11
N SER A 2 12.81 -18.84 -28.37
CA SER A 2 11.95 -19.53 -27.41
C SER A 2 10.81 -20.17 -28.18
N ALA A 3 10.58 -21.46 -27.97
CA ALA A 3 9.39 -22.13 -28.45
C ALA A 3 8.16 -21.38 -27.90
N GLN A 4 7.36 -20.78 -28.79
CA GLN A 4 6.04 -20.29 -28.43
C GLN A 4 5.12 -21.52 -28.46
N PRO A 5 4.62 -22.02 -27.32
CA PRO A 5 3.45 -22.87 -27.35
C PRO A 5 2.29 -22.06 -27.96
N ASP A 6 1.46 -22.72 -28.77
CA ASP A 6 0.30 -22.12 -29.43
C ASP A 6 -0.45 -21.20 -28.46
N GLN A 7 -0.69 -19.97 -28.91
CA GLN A 7 -1.50 -19.00 -28.19
C GLN A 7 -2.87 -19.61 -27.94
N LEU A 8 -3.13 -20.08 -26.71
CA LEU A 8 -4.49 -20.20 -26.21
C LEU A 8 -5.11 -18.82 -26.36
N ALA A 9 -6.08 -18.75 -27.27
CA ALA A 9 -6.78 -17.54 -27.64
C ALA A 9 -7.16 -16.76 -26.38
N GLY A 10 -6.63 -15.54 -26.25
CA GLY A 10 -7.17 -14.58 -25.32
C GLY A 10 -8.67 -14.41 -25.61
N PHE A 11 -9.46 -14.21 -24.56
CA PHE A 11 -10.90 -14.00 -24.61
C PHE A 11 -11.24 -12.79 -25.49
N GLY A 12 -11.29 -13.01 -26.80
CA GLY A 12 -11.93 -12.12 -27.74
C GLY A 12 -13.42 -12.30 -27.57
N ILE A 13 -14.12 -11.22 -27.20
CA ILE A 13 -15.53 -11.09 -27.53
C ILE A 13 -15.60 -11.36 -29.03
N GLY A 14 -16.30 -12.42 -29.44
CA GLY A 14 -16.48 -12.74 -30.84
C GLY A 14 -17.00 -11.52 -31.60
N THR A 15 -16.81 -11.49 -32.93
CA THR A 15 -17.50 -10.50 -33.76
C THR A 15 -18.99 -10.50 -33.44
N ASP A 16 -19.51 -9.36 -32.99
CA ASP A 16 -20.92 -9.15 -32.65
C ASP A 16 -21.78 -9.55 -33.85
N ALA A 17 -22.50 -10.66 -33.70
CA ALA A 17 -23.29 -11.25 -34.78
C ALA A 17 -24.55 -10.44 -35.06
N ASP A 18 -25.03 -9.66 -34.07
CA ASP A 18 -26.21 -8.80 -34.18
C ASP A 18 -26.03 -7.53 -33.32
N GLN A 19 -25.52 -6.47 -33.96
CA GLN A 19 -25.33 -5.17 -33.31
C GLN A 19 -26.65 -4.49 -32.90
N GLN A 20 -27.77 -4.84 -33.53
CA GLN A 20 -29.06 -4.26 -33.17
C GLN A 20 -29.53 -4.86 -31.84
N GLU A 21 -29.53 -6.19 -31.72
CA GLU A 21 -29.90 -6.87 -30.47
C GLU A 21 -29.02 -6.39 -29.32
N THR A 22 -27.70 -6.33 -29.52
CA THR A 22 -26.76 -5.83 -28.50
C THR A 22 -27.09 -4.40 -28.09
N ARG A 23 -27.47 -3.51 -29.03
CA ARG A 23 -27.87 -2.14 -28.72
C ARG A 23 -29.16 -2.10 -27.90
N GLU A 24 -30.15 -2.93 -28.22
CA GLU A 24 -31.41 -3.00 -27.48
C GLU A 24 -31.19 -3.41 -26.01
N TRP A 25 -30.30 -4.38 -25.75
CA TRP A 25 -29.91 -4.76 -24.39
C TRP A 25 -29.19 -3.62 -23.64
N MET A 26 -28.28 -2.91 -24.32
CA MET A 26 -27.56 -1.78 -23.73
C MET A 26 -28.49 -0.59 -23.42
N ASP A 27 -29.45 -0.31 -24.31
CA ASP A 27 -30.45 0.74 -24.13
C ASP A 27 -31.40 0.38 -22.97
N ALA A 28 -31.79 -0.90 -22.85
CA ALA A 28 -32.62 -1.38 -21.74
C ALA A 28 -31.90 -1.22 -20.38
N LEU A 29 -30.62 -1.59 -20.30
CA LEU A 29 -29.83 -1.41 -19.08
C LEU A 29 -29.65 0.07 -18.74
N SER A 30 -29.35 0.90 -19.74
CA SER A 30 -29.20 2.35 -19.57
C SER A 30 -30.49 2.99 -19.06
N ALA A 31 -31.64 2.60 -19.60
CA ALA A 31 -32.94 3.08 -19.15
C ALA A 31 -33.24 2.72 -17.68
N VAL A 32 -32.79 1.55 -17.20
CA VAL A 32 -32.89 1.19 -15.77
C VAL A 32 -31.97 2.04 -14.92
N ILE A 33 -30.72 2.23 -15.32
CA ILE A 33 -29.75 3.05 -14.59
C ILE A 33 -30.30 4.48 -14.46
N ASP A 34 -30.82 5.05 -15.54
CA ASP A 34 -31.32 6.44 -15.57
C ASP A 34 -32.60 6.63 -14.74
N LYS A 35 -33.49 5.64 -14.70
CA LYS A 35 -34.80 5.76 -14.01
C LYS A 35 -34.80 5.24 -12.56
N GLU A 36 -34.14 4.12 -12.31
CA GLU A 36 -34.20 3.37 -11.05
C GLU A 36 -32.86 3.38 -10.30
N GLY A 37 -31.76 3.73 -10.98
CA GLY A 37 -30.44 3.85 -10.37
C GLY A 37 -29.56 2.59 -10.43
N PRO A 38 -28.31 2.71 -9.96
CA PRO A 38 -27.28 1.68 -10.12
C PRO A 38 -27.55 0.41 -9.31
N GLU A 39 -28.16 0.52 -8.12
CA GLU A 39 -28.49 -0.65 -7.28
C GLU A 39 -29.48 -1.59 -7.99
N ARG A 40 -30.51 -1.02 -8.63
CA ARG A 40 -31.49 -1.81 -9.39
C ARG A 40 -30.86 -2.46 -10.62
N ALA A 41 -30.01 -1.74 -11.33
CA ALA A 41 -29.28 -2.27 -12.47
C ALA A 41 -28.37 -3.45 -12.05
N HIS A 42 -27.66 -3.32 -10.93
CA HIS A 42 -26.84 -4.39 -10.37
C HIS A 42 -27.67 -5.64 -10.04
N PHE A 43 -28.80 -5.47 -9.34
CA PHE A 43 -29.71 -6.57 -9.04
C PHE A 43 -30.16 -7.32 -10.31
N LEU A 44 -30.54 -6.60 -11.38
CA LEU A 44 -30.96 -7.22 -12.64
C LEU A 44 -29.83 -8.00 -13.32
N LEU A 45 -28.60 -7.47 -13.29
CA LEU A 45 -27.43 -8.18 -13.82
C LEU A 45 -27.17 -9.48 -13.06
N GLU A 46 -27.29 -9.48 -11.73
CA GLU A 46 -27.18 -10.70 -10.92
C GLU A 46 -28.25 -11.74 -11.30
N GLN A 47 -29.50 -11.32 -11.50
CA GLN A 47 -30.58 -12.21 -11.93
C GLN A 47 -30.32 -12.79 -13.33
N LEU A 48 -29.84 -11.97 -14.28
CA LEU A 48 -29.49 -12.43 -15.63
C LEU A 48 -28.33 -13.43 -15.61
N LEU A 49 -27.30 -13.18 -14.79
CA LEU A 49 -26.16 -14.09 -14.62
C LEU A 49 -26.59 -15.41 -13.98
N GLU A 50 -27.42 -15.38 -12.96
CA GLU A 50 -27.95 -16.59 -12.32
C GLU A 50 -28.81 -17.41 -13.28
N HIS A 51 -29.65 -16.74 -14.08
CA HIS A 51 -30.44 -17.39 -15.12
C HIS A 51 -29.58 -18.03 -16.22
N ALA A 52 -28.49 -17.35 -16.63
CA ALA A 52 -27.52 -17.88 -17.57
C ALA A 52 -26.81 -19.14 -17.02
N ARG A 53 -26.40 -19.13 -15.75
CA ARG A 53 -25.80 -20.29 -15.07
C ARG A 53 -26.75 -21.48 -14.97
N GLN A 54 -28.01 -21.24 -14.61
CA GLN A 54 -29.05 -22.28 -14.59
C GLN A 54 -29.30 -22.88 -15.97
N SER A 55 -28.99 -22.12 -17.04
CA SER A 55 -29.09 -22.52 -18.43
C SER A 55 -27.79 -23.09 -19.00
N SER A 56 -26.80 -23.42 -18.13
CA SER A 56 -25.49 -23.96 -18.51
C SER A 56 -24.69 -23.06 -19.47
N ILE A 57 -24.96 -21.76 -19.48
CA ILE A 57 -24.13 -20.76 -20.17
C ILE A 57 -23.00 -20.40 -19.20
N ASP A 58 -21.97 -21.23 -19.18
CA ASP A 58 -20.80 -21.07 -18.29
C ASP A 58 -19.80 -20.11 -18.95
N MET A 59 -20.03 -18.81 -18.77
CA MET A 59 -19.05 -17.78 -19.09
C MET A 59 -18.23 -17.48 -17.83
N PRO A 60 -16.88 -17.57 -17.89
CA PRO A 60 -16.06 -17.25 -16.73
C PRO A 60 -16.31 -15.80 -16.30
N PHE A 61 -16.70 -15.62 -15.03
CA PHE A 61 -16.81 -14.31 -14.42
C PHE A 61 -15.46 -13.59 -14.50
N SER A 62 -15.41 -12.45 -15.18
CA SER A 62 -14.24 -11.57 -15.09
C SER A 62 -14.38 -10.71 -13.85
N ALA A 63 -13.50 -10.92 -12.86
CA ALA A 63 -13.41 -10.04 -11.70
C ALA A 63 -12.84 -8.65 -12.05
N ASN A 64 -12.35 -8.47 -13.28
CA ASN A 64 -11.66 -7.30 -13.76
C ASN A 64 -12.62 -6.22 -14.29
N THR A 65 -12.33 -4.96 -13.98
CA THR A 65 -13.00 -3.83 -14.62
C THR A 65 -12.13 -3.18 -15.68
N GLY A 66 -12.69 -2.24 -16.46
CA GLY A 66 -11.93 -1.46 -17.43
C GLY A 66 -10.65 -0.86 -16.83
N TYR A 67 -9.61 -0.68 -17.65
CA TYR A 67 -8.31 -0.17 -17.20
C TYR A 67 -8.32 1.37 -17.02
N VAL A 68 -9.26 1.85 -16.21
CA VAL A 68 -9.49 3.25 -15.81
C VAL A 68 -9.54 3.37 -14.28
N ASN A 69 -9.67 4.60 -13.77
CA ASN A 69 -9.83 4.83 -12.33
C ASN A 69 -11.14 4.21 -11.83
N THR A 70 -11.14 3.70 -10.60
CA THR A 70 -12.37 3.19 -9.95
C THR A 70 -13.32 4.31 -9.56
N ILE A 71 -12.79 5.46 -9.15
CA ILE A 71 -13.56 6.65 -8.77
C ILE A 71 -13.63 7.56 -9.99
N GLU A 72 -14.84 7.86 -10.45
CA GLU A 72 -15.07 8.79 -11.56
C GLU A 72 -14.87 10.24 -11.12
N PRO A 73 -14.53 11.18 -12.02
CA PRO A 73 -14.17 12.55 -11.66
C PRO A 73 -15.23 13.32 -10.85
N ASP A 74 -16.50 13.04 -11.05
CA ASP A 74 -17.63 13.63 -10.33
C ASP A 74 -17.89 13.03 -8.94
N GLN A 75 -17.27 11.89 -8.64
CA GLN A 75 -17.34 11.19 -7.35
C GLN A 75 -16.11 11.48 -6.47
N GLU A 76 -15.15 12.25 -6.96
CA GLU A 76 -13.90 12.50 -6.24
C GLU A 76 -14.09 13.42 -5.04
N ALA A 77 -13.69 12.93 -3.87
CA ALA A 77 -13.66 13.74 -2.66
C ALA A 77 -12.70 14.92 -2.83
N HIS A 78 -13.19 16.12 -2.55
CA HIS A 78 -12.40 17.35 -2.63
C HIS A 78 -11.38 17.43 -1.48
N CYS A 79 -10.10 17.65 -1.83
CA CYS A 79 -9.04 17.88 -0.84
C CYS A 79 -9.13 19.30 -0.27
N THR A 80 -9.36 19.43 1.03
CA THR A 80 -9.42 20.72 1.73
C THR A 80 -8.04 21.32 2.03
N GLY A 81 -6.96 20.57 1.78
CA GLY A 81 -5.57 21.01 1.97
C GLY A 81 -5.04 21.93 0.87
N ASN A 82 -3.93 22.60 1.16
CA ASN A 82 -3.25 23.43 0.16
C ASN A 82 -2.30 22.59 -0.71
N ILE A 83 -2.81 22.05 -1.81
CA ILE A 83 -2.04 21.20 -2.74
C ILE A 83 -0.78 21.89 -3.26
N ALA A 84 -0.76 23.22 -3.42
CA ALA A 84 0.42 23.95 -3.90
C ALA A 84 1.56 23.95 -2.87
N ILE A 85 1.24 24.22 -1.59
CA ILE A 85 2.21 24.09 -0.49
C ILE A 85 2.69 22.65 -0.37
N GLU A 86 1.77 21.68 -0.43
CA GLU A 86 2.13 20.26 -0.33
C GLU A 86 3.01 19.78 -1.49
N LYS A 87 2.82 20.32 -2.70
CA LYS A 87 3.71 20.08 -3.84
C LYS A 87 5.14 20.56 -3.53
N ARG A 88 5.31 21.74 -2.93
CA ARG A 88 6.63 22.26 -2.52
C ARG A 88 7.27 21.45 -1.41
N LEU A 89 6.53 21.11 -0.35
CA LEU A 89 7.02 20.26 0.72
C LEU A 89 7.49 18.89 0.20
N ARG A 90 6.71 18.25 -0.69
CA ARG A 90 7.13 16.99 -1.33
C ARG A 90 8.37 17.15 -2.20
N ALA A 91 8.52 18.27 -2.91
CA ALA A 91 9.74 18.56 -3.67
C ALA A 91 10.96 18.61 -2.75
N TYR A 92 10.87 19.30 -1.60
CA TYR A 92 11.95 19.35 -0.61
C TYR A 92 12.29 17.97 -0.03
N MET A 93 11.27 17.16 0.27
CA MET A 93 11.48 15.77 0.74
C MET A 93 12.15 14.90 -0.33
N ARG A 94 11.79 15.05 -1.61
CA ARG A 94 12.44 14.34 -2.72
C ARG A 94 13.91 14.74 -2.85
N TRP A 95 14.19 16.04 -2.76
CA TRP A 95 15.55 16.58 -2.79
C TRP A 95 16.39 16.02 -1.64
N ASN A 96 15.92 16.14 -0.40
CA ASN A 96 16.67 15.68 0.77
C ASN A 96 16.88 14.15 0.77
N ALA A 97 15.90 13.38 0.32
CA ALA A 97 16.05 11.93 0.17
C ALA A 97 17.12 11.57 -0.87
N MET A 98 17.13 12.27 -2.02
CA MET A 98 18.15 12.12 -3.06
C MET A 98 19.53 12.52 -2.53
N ALA A 99 19.65 13.71 -1.94
CA ALA A 99 20.89 14.25 -1.40
C ALA A 99 21.51 13.30 -0.38
N MET A 100 20.70 12.74 0.53
CA MET A 100 21.17 11.79 1.53
C MET A 100 21.78 10.53 0.91
N VAL A 101 21.11 9.93 -0.08
CA VAL A 101 21.63 8.72 -0.75
C VAL A 101 22.87 9.05 -1.57
N VAL A 102 22.90 10.17 -2.29
CA VAL A 102 24.06 10.55 -3.11
C VAL A 102 25.27 10.86 -2.23
N ARG A 103 25.10 11.67 -1.16
CA ARG A 103 26.17 12.00 -0.21
C ARG A 103 26.77 10.72 0.40
N ALA A 104 25.92 9.81 0.90
CA ALA A 104 26.37 8.52 1.46
C ALA A 104 27.23 7.70 0.47
N ASN A 105 26.95 7.77 -0.83
CA ASN A 105 27.71 7.03 -1.85
C ASN A 105 28.87 7.84 -2.47
N ARG A 106 29.13 9.08 -2.00
CA ARG A 106 30.31 9.88 -2.33
C ARG A 106 31.38 9.87 -1.23
N LEU A 107 31.06 9.34 -0.03
CA LEU A 107 31.95 9.36 1.15
C LEU A 107 33.18 8.44 1.04
N ASN A 108 33.30 7.58 0.03
CA ASN A 108 34.40 6.60 -0.16
C ASN A 108 34.94 6.03 1.17
N PRO A 109 34.15 5.17 1.85
CA PRO A 109 34.50 4.63 3.17
C PRO A 109 35.90 4.00 3.22
N SER A 110 36.57 4.10 4.37
CA SER A 110 37.94 3.60 4.57
C SER A 110 38.09 2.09 4.42
N ASP A 111 37.01 1.34 4.65
CA ASP A 111 36.90 -0.11 4.45
C ASP A 111 36.53 -0.50 3.01
N GLY A 112 36.32 0.49 2.13
CA GLY A 112 35.99 0.31 0.72
C GLY A 112 34.50 0.01 0.47
N GLY A 113 34.04 0.24 -0.75
CA GLY A 113 32.67 -0.06 -1.19
C GLY A 113 31.71 1.13 -1.13
N ASP A 114 30.43 0.83 -1.38
CA ASP A 114 29.34 1.79 -1.44
C ASP A 114 28.28 1.45 -0.38
N LEU A 115 27.80 2.45 0.36
CA LEU A 115 26.76 2.26 1.37
C LEU A 115 25.41 1.82 0.78
N GLY A 116 25.15 2.09 -0.50
CA GLY A 116 23.88 1.77 -1.15
C GLY A 116 22.78 2.78 -0.83
N GLY A 117 21.52 2.40 -1.06
CA GLY A 117 20.35 3.27 -0.88
C GLY A 117 19.55 3.41 -2.16
N HIS A 118 18.27 3.79 -2.02
CA HIS A 118 17.33 3.84 -3.14
C HIS A 118 16.70 5.22 -3.25
N ILE A 119 16.82 5.85 -4.42
CA ILE A 119 16.18 7.14 -4.73
C ILE A 119 14.83 6.91 -5.42
N GLY A 120 14.82 6.00 -6.40
CA GLY A 120 13.69 5.85 -7.32
C GLY A 120 12.41 5.34 -6.70
N SER A 121 12.49 4.56 -5.62
CA SER A 121 11.31 4.02 -4.96
C SER A 121 10.53 5.10 -4.22
N PHE A 122 11.16 5.86 -3.31
CA PHE A 122 10.48 6.97 -2.64
C PHE A 122 9.92 7.98 -3.64
N ALA A 123 10.66 8.25 -4.72
CA ALA A 123 10.20 9.14 -5.78
C ALA A 123 8.86 8.70 -6.39
N SER A 124 8.58 7.39 -6.47
CA SER A 124 7.30 6.89 -6.98
C SER A 124 6.14 7.04 -5.99
N VAL A 125 6.41 7.04 -4.68
CA VAL A 125 5.39 7.01 -3.61
C VAL A 125 5.22 8.32 -2.85
N ALA A 126 6.03 9.34 -3.10
CA ALA A 126 6.01 10.58 -2.31
C ALA A 126 4.65 11.29 -2.29
N SER A 127 3.84 11.19 -3.35
CA SER A 127 2.47 11.76 -3.37
C SER A 127 1.53 11.04 -2.39
N MET A 128 1.62 9.71 -2.30
CA MET A 128 0.86 8.90 -1.34
C MET A 128 1.28 9.17 0.10
N PHE A 129 2.60 9.25 0.36
CA PHE A 129 3.09 9.67 1.68
C PHE A 129 2.65 11.09 2.03
N GLY A 130 2.69 12.02 1.08
CA GLY A 130 2.19 13.38 1.28
C GLY A 130 0.72 13.40 1.68
N ALA A 131 -0.15 12.69 0.95
CA ALA A 131 -1.56 12.59 1.29
C ALA A 131 -1.77 11.99 2.68
N GLY A 132 -1.15 10.84 2.95
CA GLY A 132 -1.23 10.15 4.24
C GLY A 132 -0.82 11.04 5.42
N PHE A 133 0.39 11.61 5.39
CA PHE A 133 0.88 12.43 6.49
C PHE A 133 0.13 13.75 6.67
N ASN A 134 -0.39 14.33 5.59
CA ASN A 134 -1.11 15.59 5.69
C ASN A 134 -2.55 15.38 6.12
N HIS A 135 -3.21 14.29 5.73
CA HIS A 135 -4.68 14.19 5.82
C HIS A 135 -5.23 13.00 6.59
N PHE A 136 -4.49 11.90 6.70
CA PHE A 136 -5.08 10.63 7.16
C PHE A 136 -4.40 10.03 8.39
N TRP A 137 -3.07 10.11 8.50
CA TRP A 137 -2.35 9.32 9.50
C TRP A 137 -2.25 10.01 10.83
N HIS A 138 -2.99 9.48 11.80
CA HIS A 138 -2.98 9.97 13.17
C HIS A 138 -1.84 9.35 13.97
N ALA A 139 -1.05 10.18 14.65
CA ALA A 139 -0.19 9.70 15.73
C ALA A 139 -1.04 9.35 16.96
N ALA A 140 -0.45 8.63 17.93
CA ALA A 140 -1.12 8.38 19.19
C ALA A 140 -1.35 9.70 19.95
N SER A 141 -2.59 9.93 20.37
CA SER A 141 -3.08 11.09 21.12
C SER A 141 -4.23 10.66 22.03
N GLU A 142 -4.73 11.56 22.88
CA GLU A 142 -5.83 11.27 23.82
C GLU A 142 -7.06 10.68 23.14
N ASP A 143 -7.44 11.20 21.96
CA ASP A 143 -8.66 10.80 21.24
C ASP A 143 -8.44 9.78 20.11
N HIS A 144 -7.18 9.37 19.88
CA HIS A 144 -6.81 8.46 18.79
C HIS A 144 -5.61 7.58 19.15
N GLY A 145 -5.76 6.26 19.14
CA GLY A 145 -4.70 5.29 19.51
C GLY A 145 -3.53 5.16 18.51
N GLY A 146 -3.48 6.03 17.51
CA GLY A 146 -2.46 6.10 16.45
C GLY A 146 -2.56 5.02 15.36
N ASP A 147 -2.37 5.41 14.11
CA ASP A 147 -2.32 4.49 12.96
C ASP A 147 -1.00 3.73 12.89
N LEU A 148 -1.04 2.58 12.23
CA LEU A 148 0.10 1.68 12.09
C LEU A 148 0.57 1.68 10.64
N LEU A 149 1.79 2.18 10.41
CA LEU A 149 2.33 2.36 9.06
C LEU A 149 3.41 1.31 8.76
N TYR A 150 3.05 0.31 7.94
CA TYR A 150 3.99 -0.65 7.35
C TYR A 150 4.61 0.00 6.12
N ILE A 151 5.63 0.81 6.36
CA ILE A 151 6.32 1.59 5.33
C ILE A 151 7.19 0.67 4.49
N GLN A 152 7.10 0.76 3.15
CA GLN A 152 7.97 0.03 2.24
C GLN A 152 9.44 0.32 2.55
N GLY A 153 10.23 -0.71 2.88
CA GLY A 153 11.53 -0.53 3.53
C GLY A 153 12.49 0.37 2.76
N HIS A 154 12.59 0.17 1.45
CA HIS A 154 13.47 0.94 0.57
C HIS A 154 13.01 2.39 0.30
N SER A 155 11.86 2.81 0.84
CA SER A 155 11.39 4.20 0.84
C SER A 155 11.81 4.96 2.12
N SER A 156 12.61 4.34 3.00
CA SER A 156 13.15 4.97 4.23
C SER A 156 13.81 6.34 4.00
N PRO A 157 14.53 6.63 2.89
CA PRO A 157 15.14 7.94 2.69
C PRO A 157 14.15 9.10 2.70
N GLY A 158 12.95 8.87 2.16
CA GLY A 158 11.89 9.88 2.16
C GLY A 158 11.30 10.14 3.54
N ILE A 159 11.24 9.12 4.39
CA ILE A 159 10.75 9.25 5.77
C ILE A 159 11.76 10.02 6.61
N TYR A 160 13.06 9.76 6.44
CA TYR A 160 14.12 10.54 7.09
C TYR A 160 14.15 11.98 6.60
N ALA A 161 14.04 12.20 5.29
CA ALA A 161 13.94 13.53 4.70
C ALA A 161 12.76 14.33 5.29
N ARG A 162 11.59 13.69 5.45
CA ARG A 162 10.45 14.30 6.13
C ARG A 162 10.74 14.57 7.61
N ALA A 163 11.28 13.60 8.35
CA ALA A 163 11.57 13.75 9.76
C ALA A 163 12.60 14.86 10.05
N TYR A 164 13.56 15.08 9.15
CA TYR A 164 14.48 16.22 9.18
C TYR A 164 13.76 17.56 9.00
N MET A 165 12.85 17.64 8.02
CA MET A 165 11.99 18.82 7.83
C MET A 165 11.11 19.08 9.06
N GLU A 166 10.61 18.04 9.71
CA GLU A 166 9.85 18.13 10.96
C GLU A 166 10.72 18.49 12.19
N GLY A 167 12.04 18.55 12.05
CA GLY A 167 12.98 18.84 13.13
C GLY A 167 13.25 17.66 14.08
N ARG A 168 12.89 16.44 13.69
CA ARG A 168 13.10 15.22 14.49
C ARG A 168 14.44 14.53 14.24
N LEU A 169 15.06 14.83 13.11
CA LEU A 169 16.39 14.36 12.74
C LEU A 169 17.28 15.55 12.42
N THR A 170 18.56 15.40 12.74
CA THR A 170 19.61 16.39 12.45
C THR A 170 20.27 16.11 11.10
N GLU A 171 20.98 17.10 10.58
CA GLU A 171 21.81 16.92 9.38
C GLU A 171 22.94 15.90 9.61
N GLU A 172 23.58 15.90 10.79
CA GLU A 172 24.62 14.91 11.15
C GLU A 172 24.09 13.46 11.06
N GLN A 173 22.83 13.24 11.46
CA GLN A 173 22.20 11.92 11.33
C GLN A 173 21.94 11.55 9.86
N LEU A 174 21.49 12.50 9.03
CA LEU A 174 21.31 12.25 7.60
C LEU A 174 22.65 11.94 6.90
N ASP A 175 23.71 12.66 7.27
CA ASP A 175 25.07 12.41 6.78
C ASP A 175 25.60 11.04 7.19
N SER A 176 25.14 10.52 8.32
CA SER A 176 25.46 9.20 8.84
C SER A 176 24.47 8.10 8.38
N PHE A 177 23.72 8.34 7.30
CA PHE A 177 22.79 7.34 6.75
C PHE A 177 23.53 6.05 6.37
N ARG A 178 23.05 4.91 6.90
CA ARG A 178 23.67 3.57 6.82
C ARG A 178 25.02 3.42 7.53
N GLN A 179 25.39 4.38 8.39
CA GLN A 179 26.59 4.32 9.23
C GLN A 179 26.20 4.47 10.70
N GLU A 180 25.74 3.37 11.31
CA GLU A 180 25.08 3.39 12.63
C GLU A 180 25.91 2.79 13.78
N VAL A 181 27.09 2.23 13.50
CA VAL A 181 27.94 1.56 14.51
C VAL A 181 28.31 2.50 15.66
N ASP A 182 28.59 3.77 15.36
CA ASP A 182 28.96 4.79 16.34
C ASP A 182 27.75 5.49 17.00
N GLY A 183 26.53 4.97 16.79
CA GLY A 183 25.31 5.39 17.49
C GLY A 183 24.66 6.68 17.00
N LYS A 184 25.22 7.36 15.99
CA LYS A 184 24.67 8.60 15.41
C LYS A 184 24.00 8.43 14.04
N GLY A 185 24.00 7.21 13.50
CA GLY A 185 23.50 6.93 12.16
C GLY A 185 22.00 6.71 12.06
N LEU A 186 21.56 6.55 10.80
CA LEU A 186 20.21 6.13 10.46
C LEU A 186 20.26 4.76 9.79
N SER A 187 19.43 3.84 10.27
CA SER A 187 19.34 2.50 9.71
C SER A 187 18.92 2.53 8.24
N SER A 188 19.40 1.55 7.47
CA SER A 188 19.05 1.42 6.05
C SER A 188 17.54 1.31 5.81
N TYR A 189 16.83 0.61 6.69
CA TYR A 189 15.41 0.29 6.57
C TYR A 189 14.71 0.34 7.96
N PRO A 190 13.38 0.12 8.02
CA PRO A 190 12.65 0.07 9.29
C PRO A 190 13.13 -1.05 10.23
N HIS A 191 14.07 -0.74 11.10
CA HIS A 191 14.62 -1.67 12.08
C HIS A 191 14.39 -1.16 13.51
N PRO A 192 13.28 -1.55 14.17
CA PRO A 192 12.97 -1.11 15.53
C PRO A 192 14.05 -1.47 16.57
N LYS A 193 14.83 -2.53 16.34
CA LYS A 193 15.94 -2.89 17.23
C LYS A 193 17.08 -1.87 17.19
N LEU A 194 17.32 -1.27 16.02
CA LEU A 194 18.43 -0.33 15.77
C LEU A 194 17.99 1.11 16.03
N MET A 195 16.73 1.46 15.75
CA MET A 195 16.14 2.77 16.06
C MET A 195 14.87 2.60 16.91
N PRO A 196 14.99 2.27 18.22
CA PRO A 196 13.89 1.84 19.08
C PRO A 196 12.84 2.89 19.41
N GLU A 197 13.11 4.17 19.11
CA GLU A 197 12.20 5.30 19.32
C GLU A 197 11.60 5.84 18.01
N PHE A 198 12.04 5.31 16.86
CA PHE A 198 11.63 5.79 15.54
C PHE A 198 10.80 4.75 14.79
N TRP A 199 11.41 3.61 14.42
CA TRP A 199 10.76 2.59 13.59
C TRP A 199 9.89 1.65 14.41
N GLN A 200 8.75 1.23 13.83
CA GLN A 200 7.78 0.34 14.49
C GLN A 200 7.71 -1.06 13.88
N PHE A 201 7.69 -1.18 12.55
CA PHE A 201 7.43 -2.45 11.85
C PHE A 201 8.53 -2.73 10.81
N PRO A 202 9.19 -3.90 10.85
CA PRO A 202 10.20 -4.28 9.85
C PRO A 202 9.53 -4.82 8.58
N THR A 203 9.92 -4.26 7.43
CA THR A 203 9.21 -4.49 6.15
C THR A 203 10.12 -4.74 4.95
N VAL A 204 11.46 -4.70 5.12
CA VAL A 204 12.37 -4.81 3.98
C VAL A 204 12.50 -6.24 3.44
N SER A 205 12.28 -7.25 4.28
CA SER A 205 12.04 -8.61 3.81
C SER A 205 10.64 -8.65 3.23
N MET A 206 10.57 -8.60 1.90
CA MET A 206 9.32 -8.53 1.14
C MET A 206 8.41 -9.71 1.48
N GLY A 207 7.09 -9.51 1.35
CA GLY A 207 6.08 -10.51 1.72
C GLY A 207 5.68 -10.51 3.19
N LEU A 208 6.64 -10.31 4.11
CA LEU A 208 6.35 -10.30 5.54
C LEU A 208 5.49 -9.10 5.97
N GLY A 209 5.69 -7.92 5.36
CA GLY A 209 4.94 -6.70 5.66
C GLY A 209 3.42 -6.89 5.50
N PRO A 210 2.94 -7.24 4.29
CA PRO A 210 1.54 -7.58 4.03
C PRO A 210 0.95 -8.62 4.99
N LEU A 211 1.64 -9.75 5.17
CA LEU A 211 1.18 -10.83 6.05
C LEU A 211 1.03 -10.37 7.49
N MET A 212 2.07 -9.75 8.07
CA MET A 212 2.05 -9.25 9.44
C MET A 212 0.95 -8.20 9.65
N ALA A 213 0.72 -7.33 8.67
CA ALA A 213 -0.28 -6.29 8.76
C ALA A 213 -1.72 -6.82 8.80
N ILE A 214 -2.03 -7.91 8.07
CA ILE A 214 -3.32 -8.60 8.16
C ILE A 214 -3.58 -9.06 9.60
N TYR A 215 -2.60 -9.73 10.20
CA TYR A 215 -2.72 -10.20 11.59
C TYR A 215 -2.69 -9.06 12.60
N GLN A 216 -1.98 -7.96 12.31
CA GLN A 216 -1.99 -6.75 13.14
C GLN A 216 -3.37 -6.09 13.14
N ALA A 217 -4.03 -5.96 11.98
CA ALA A 217 -5.38 -5.41 11.87
C ALA A 217 -6.41 -6.29 12.60
N ARG A 218 -6.29 -7.62 12.44
CA ARG A 218 -7.08 -8.60 13.21
C ARG A 218 -6.84 -8.48 14.70
N PHE A 219 -5.59 -8.27 15.13
CA PHE A 219 -5.26 -8.13 16.54
C PHE A 219 -5.83 -6.85 17.15
N LEU A 220 -5.91 -5.75 16.40
CA LEU A 220 -6.61 -4.54 16.86
C LEU A 220 -8.10 -4.83 17.09
N LYS A 221 -8.78 -5.47 16.13
CA LYS A 221 -10.19 -5.91 16.30
C LYS A 221 -10.36 -6.81 17.53
N TYR A 222 -9.43 -7.74 17.75
CA TYR A 222 -9.40 -8.59 18.93
C TYR A 222 -9.28 -7.78 20.24
N LEU A 223 -8.36 -6.80 20.30
CA LEU A 223 -8.18 -5.96 21.49
C LEU A 223 -9.44 -5.13 21.80
N HIS A 224 -10.08 -4.56 20.78
CA HIS A 224 -11.33 -3.82 20.94
C HIS A 224 -12.48 -4.74 21.37
N ALA A 225 -12.67 -5.88 20.72
CA ALA A 225 -13.71 -6.85 21.08
C ALA A 225 -13.53 -7.42 22.50
N ARG A 226 -12.28 -7.53 22.97
CA ARG A 226 -11.94 -7.95 24.34
C ARG A 226 -12.06 -6.84 25.38
N GLY A 227 -12.37 -5.60 24.99
CA GLY A 227 -12.40 -4.45 25.88
C GLY A 227 -11.03 -4.07 26.46
N ILE A 228 -9.94 -4.50 25.82
CA ILE A 228 -8.56 -4.28 26.30
C ILE A 228 -8.07 -2.88 25.93
N ALA A 229 -8.45 -2.41 24.74
CA ALA A 229 -8.14 -1.08 24.25
C ALA A 229 -9.21 -0.66 23.23
N ASP A 230 -9.60 0.60 23.23
CA ASP A 230 -10.39 1.13 22.12
C ASP A 230 -9.48 1.34 20.89
N THR A 231 -9.70 0.52 19.87
CA THR A 231 -8.96 0.60 18.60
C THR A 231 -9.86 0.94 17.41
N GLU A 232 -11.10 1.39 17.63
CA GLU A 232 -12.10 1.57 16.56
C GLU A 232 -11.60 2.50 15.45
N LYS A 233 -10.94 3.60 15.84
CA LYS A 233 -10.43 4.62 14.91
C LYS A 233 -9.09 4.25 14.26
N ARG A 234 -8.39 3.24 14.76
CA ARG A 234 -7.03 2.91 14.30
C ARG A 234 -7.07 2.18 12.97
N LYS A 235 -6.28 2.64 12.00
CA LYS A 235 -6.06 1.98 10.71
C LYS A 235 -4.65 1.40 10.61
N VAL A 236 -4.54 0.28 9.90
CA VAL A 236 -3.28 -0.35 9.49
C VAL A 236 -3.08 -0.08 8.00
N TRP A 237 -2.03 0.67 7.68
CA TRP A 237 -1.67 1.05 6.31
C TRP A 237 -0.43 0.29 5.87
N VAL A 238 -0.52 -0.39 4.73
CA VAL A 238 0.56 -1.23 4.20
C VAL A 238 1.03 -0.70 2.86
N PHE A 239 2.31 -0.35 2.77
CA PHE A 239 2.93 0.05 1.51
C PHE A 239 3.77 -1.09 0.98
N CYS A 240 3.35 -1.63 -0.16
CA CYS A 240 4.05 -2.71 -0.86
C CYS A 240 4.32 -2.33 -2.32
N GLY A 241 5.30 -3.01 -2.92
CA GLY A 241 5.54 -2.94 -4.36
C GLY A 241 4.68 -3.95 -5.11
N ASP A 242 4.32 -3.67 -6.35
CA ASP A 242 3.73 -4.67 -7.25
C ASP A 242 4.63 -5.90 -7.44
N GLY A 243 5.95 -5.71 -7.54
CA GLY A 243 6.90 -6.83 -7.58
C GLY A 243 7.00 -7.62 -6.26
N GLU A 244 6.67 -7.02 -5.12
CA GLU A 244 6.63 -7.72 -3.81
C GLU A 244 5.40 -8.64 -3.71
N MET A 245 4.37 -8.41 -4.54
CA MET A 245 3.19 -9.27 -4.56
C MET A 245 3.46 -10.65 -5.19
N ASP A 246 4.62 -10.88 -5.81
CA ASP A 246 5.07 -12.20 -6.24
C ASP A 246 5.46 -13.11 -5.06
N GLU A 247 5.72 -12.55 -3.86
CA GLU A 247 6.03 -13.36 -2.67
C GLU A 247 4.77 -14.09 -2.18
N PRO A 248 4.82 -15.41 -1.90
CA PRO A 248 3.65 -16.17 -1.45
C PRO A 248 2.98 -15.56 -0.21
N GLU A 249 3.74 -14.98 0.70
CA GLU A 249 3.26 -14.36 1.93
C GLU A 249 2.44 -13.09 1.66
N SER A 250 2.69 -12.39 0.55
CA SER A 250 1.98 -11.15 0.19
C SER A 250 0.50 -11.40 -0.09
N LEU A 251 0.18 -12.52 -0.72
CA LEU A 251 -1.18 -12.87 -1.16
C LEU A 251 -1.78 -14.03 -0.36
N GLY A 252 -0.97 -14.90 0.23
CA GLY A 252 -1.43 -16.17 0.83
C GLY A 252 -2.45 -16.05 1.98
N ALA A 253 -2.57 -14.87 2.60
CA ALA A 253 -3.50 -14.62 3.71
C ALA A 253 -4.58 -13.58 3.41
N ILE A 254 -4.72 -13.07 2.18
CA ILE A 254 -5.69 -11.99 1.90
C ILE A 254 -7.14 -12.44 2.15
N GLY A 255 -7.46 -13.72 1.95
CA GLY A 255 -8.78 -14.27 2.26
C GLY A 255 -9.14 -14.22 3.75
N LEU A 256 -8.14 -14.26 4.66
CA LEU A 256 -8.37 -14.08 6.09
C LEU A 256 -8.91 -12.68 6.40
N ALA A 257 -8.37 -11.66 5.74
CA ALA A 257 -8.76 -10.27 5.99
C ALA A 257 -10.23 -10.02 5.62
N ALA A 258 -10.69 -10.60 4.51
CA ALA A 258 -12.08 -10.55 4.11
C ALA A 258 -12.98 -11.34 5.06
N ARG A 259 -12.58 -12.57 5.44
CA ARG A 259 -13.34 -13.41 6.37
C ARG A 259 -13.62 -12.72 7.71
N GLU A 260 -12.63 -11.97 8.20
CA GLU A 260 -12.66 -11.23 9.47
C GLU A 260 -13.17 -9.78 9.31
N ASN A 261 -13.65 -9.39 8.13
CA ASN A 261 -14.18 -8.05 7.83
C ASN A 261 -13.22 -6.92 8.27
N LEU A 262 -11.93 -7.03 7.93
CA LEU A 262 -10.88 -6.10 8.39
C LEU A 262 -10.92 -4.74 7.68
N ASP A 263 -11.98 -3.97 7.89
CA ASP A 263 -12.12 -2.59 7.38
C ASP A 263 -11.17 -1.56 8.01
N ASN A 264 -10.37 -1.99 9.00
CA ASN A 264 -9.24 -1.26 9.54
C ASN A 264 -7.93 -1.54 8.80
N LEU A 265 -7.94 -2.32 7.71
CA LEU A 265 -6.77 -2.66 6.91
C LEU A 265 -6.84 -2.02 5.52
N ILE A 266 -5.78 -1.29 5.15
CA ILE A 266 -5.64 -0.66 3.85
C ILE A 266 -4.28 -1.03 3.25
N PHE A 267 -4.31 -1.76 2.15
CA PHE A 267 -3.13 -2.01 1.32
C PHE A 267 -2.98 -0.89 0.29
N VAL A 268 -1.75 -0.45 0.07
CA VAL A 268 -1.36 0.54 -0.94
C VAL A 268 -0.26 -0.10 -1.77
N VAL A 269 -0.67 -0.72 -2.88
CA VAL A 269 0.25 -1.36 -3.82
C VAL A 269 0.72 -0.30 -4.82
N ASN A 270 2.02 -0.03 -4.79
CA ASN A 270 2.66 0.85 -5.75
C ASN A 270 2.92 0.13 -7.07
N CYS A 271 1.97 0.23 -8.00
CA CYS A 271 2.02 -0.37 -9.33
C CYS A 271 2.86 0.49 -10.29
N ASN A 272 4.17 0.53 -10.08
CA ASN A 272 5.09 1.20 -11.00
C ASN A 272 5.42 0.35 -12.25
N LEU A 273 4.89 -0.88 -12.29
CA LEU A 273 4.97 -1.92 -13.31
C LEU A 273 6.33 -2.62 -13.40
N GLN A 274 7.25 -2.33 -12.48
CA GLN A 274 8.62 -2.85 -12.50
C GLN A 274 9.03 -3.47 -11.16
N ARG A 275 9.78 -4.58 -11.26
CA ARG A 275 10.66 -5.08 -10.19
C ARG A 275 12.08 -4.58 -10.41
N LEU A 276 13.08 -5.22 -9.80
CA LEU A 276 14.48 -4.77 -9.89
C LEU A 276 15.00 -4.80 -11.34
N ASP A 277 14.85 -5.93 -12.04
CA ASP A 277 15.51 -6.16 -13.33
C ASP A 277 14.58 -6.09 -14.55
N GLY A 278 13.34 -5.61 -14.38
CA GLY A 278 12.38 -5.57 -15.48
C GLY A 278 10.93 -5.37 -15.05
N PRO A 279 9.98 -5.43 -16.00
CA PRO A 279 8.57 -5.38 -15.68
C PRO A 279 8.13 -6.61 -14.87
N VAL A 280 7.10 -6.46 -14.03
CA VAL A 280 6.54 -7.57 -13.24
C VAL A 280 5.80 -8.55 -14.15
N ARG A 281 4.93 -8.03 -15.02
CA ARG A 281 4.17 -8.79 -16.04
C ARG A 281 4.27 -8.12 -17.41
N GLY A 282 5.44 -8.18 -18.06
CA GLY A 282 5.67 -7.46 -19.33
C GLY A 282 4.65 -7.78 -20.44
N ASN A 283 4.29 -9.06 -20.59
CA ASN A 283 3.28 -9.54 -21.56
C ASN A 283 1.84 -9.55 -21.00
N GLY A 284 1.64 -8.98 -19.82
CA GLY A 284 0.36 -8.98 -19.11
C GLY A 284 0.09 -7.61 -18.48
N LYS A 285 -0.73 -7.62 -17.43
CA LYS A 285 -1.17 -6.42 -16.71
C LYS A 285 -1.25 -6.71 -15.21
N ILE A 286 -0.20 -6.40 -14.46
CA ILE A 286 -0.12 -6.72 -13.01
C ILE A 286 -1.27 -6.11 -12.21
N VAL A 287 -1.71 -4.91 -12.57
CA VAL A 287 -2.87 -4.27 -11.94
C VAL A 287 -4.16 -5.08 -12.15
N GLN A 288 -4.35 -5.69 -13.32
CA GLN A 288 -5.51 -6.52 -13.60
C GLN A 288 -5.42 -7.87 -12.87
N GLU A 289 -4.24 -8.49 -12.84
CA GLU A 289 -3.99 -9.69 -12.05
C GLU A 289 -4.34 -9.46 -10.57
N LEU A 290 -3.78 -8.42 -9.96
CA LEU A 290 -4.07 -8.06 -8.57
C LEU A 290 -5.54 -7.67 -8.35
N GLU A 291 -6.18 -6.94 -9.27
CA GLU A 291 -7.62 -6.65 -9.15
C GLU A 291 -8.43 -7.93 -9.05
N GLY A 292 -8.14 -8.91 -9.91
CA GLY A 292 -8.84 -10.19 -9.92
C GLY A 292 -8.63 -10.99 -8.64
N GLU A 293 -7.39 -11.08 -8.17
CA GLU A 293 -7.03 -11.81 -6.94
C GLU A 293 -7.67 -11.19 -5.70
N PHE A 294 -7.55 -9.87 -5.52
CA PHE A 294 -8.11 -9.19 -4.35
C PHE A 294 -9.63 -9.20 -4.36
N ARG A 295 -10.29 -8.98 -5.51
CA ARG A 295 -11.76 -9.09 -5.60
C ARG A 295 -12.23 -10.53 -5.37
N GLY A 296 -11.53 -11.51 -5.94
CA GLY A 296 -11.83 -12.93 -5.71
C GLY A 296 -11.70 -13.33 -4.24
N ALA A 297 -10.78 -12.69 -3.52
CA ALA A 297 -10.64 -12.85 -2.07
C ALA A 297 -11.65 -12.03 -1.25
N GLY A 298 -12.54 -11.26 -1.87
CA GLY A 298 -13.51 -10.43 -1.20
C GLY A 298 -12.90 -9.18 -0.57
N TRP A 299 -12.09 -8.43 -1.32
CA TRP A 299 -11.61 -7.09 -0.95
C TRP A 299 -12.29 -5.99 -1.75
N ASN A 300 -12.36 -4.79 -1.18
CA ASN A 300 -12.64 -3.57 -1.91
C ASN A 300 -11.40 -3.16 -2.68
N VAL A 301 -11.51 -3.04 -4.01
CA VAL A 301 -10.39 -2.70 -4.89
C VAL A 301 -10.61 -1.34 -5.53
N ILE A 302 -9.71 -0.40 -5.23
CA ILE A 302 -9.70 0.94 -5.81
C ILE A 302 -8.45 1.07 -6.70
N LYS A 303 -8.68 1.18 -8.02
CA LYS A 303 -7.64 1.46 -9.00
C LYS A 303 -7.47 2.96 -9.17
N LEU A 304 -6.24 3.43 -9.02
CA LEU A 304 -5.85 4.80 -9.31
C LEU A 304 -4.78 4.78 -10.42
N LEU A 305 -5.23 4.88 -11.67
CA LEU A 305 -4.40 4.63 -12.86
C LEU A 305 -3.99 5.91 -13.58
N TRP A 306 -4.89 6.89 -13.66
CA TRP A 306 -4.77 8.05 -14.55
C TRP A 306 -4.97 9.38 -13.79
N GLY A 307 -4.18 10.39 -14.12
CA GLY A 307 -4.31 11.74 -13.59
C GLY A 307 -5.32 12.61 -14.37
N ASN A 308 -5.55 13.84 -13.89
CA ASN A 308 -6.61 14.74 -14.39
C ASN A 308 -6.61 14.99 -15.91
N GLY A 309 -5.43 14.97 -16.57
CA GLY A 309 -5.35 15.18 -18.01
C GLY A 309 -6.11 14.12 -18.84
N TRP A 310 -6.31 12.93 -18.27
CA TRP A 310 -7.05 11.85 -18.93
C TRP A 310 -8.56 11.99 -18.80
N ASP A 311 -9.07 12.68 -17.78
CA ASP A 311 -10.51 12.80 -17.53
C ASP A 311 -11.23 13.44 -18.73
N THR A 312 -10.63 14.51 -19.28
CA THR A 312 -11.18 15.21 -20.44
C THR A 312 -11.16 14.33 -21.69
N LEU A 313 -10.10 13.53 -21.89
CA LEU A 313 -10.01 12.61 -23.03
C LEU A 313 -11.04 11.49 -22.92
N LEU A 314 -11.19 10.89 -21.74
CA LEU A 314 -12.16 9.84 -21.46
C LEU A 314 -13.61 10.35 -21.61
N ALA A 315 -13.90 11.58 -21.15
CA ALA A 315 -15.23 12.18 -21.30
C ALA A 315 -15.58 12.52 -22.76
N ARG A 316 -14.58 12.92 -23.57
CA ARG A 316 -14.74 13.22 -25.00
C ARG A 316 -14.88 11.98 -25.87
N ASP A 317 -14.32 10.85 -25.44
CA ASP A 317 -14.42 9.59 -26.18
C ASP A 317 -15.83 8.99 -26.07
N LYS A 318 -16.64 9.22 -27.10
CA LYS A 318 -18.00 8.64 -27.21
C LYS A 318 -18.01 7.26 -27.85
N THR A 319 -16.88 6.78 -28.40
CA THR A 319 -16.81 5.47 -29.07
C THR A 319 -16.33 4.38 -28.11
N GLY A 320 -15.77 4.75 -26.95
CA GLY A 320 -15.21 3.82 -25.98
C GLY A 320 -13.84 3.24 -26.40
N LYS A 321 -13.29 3.69 -27.54
CA LYS A 321 -12.03 3.17 -28.08
C LYS A 321 -10.83 3.48 -27.21
N LEU A 322 -10.84 4.59 -26.48
CA LEU A 322 -9.77 4.90 -25.52
C LEU A 322 -9.78 3.91 -24.36
N LYS A 323 -10.95 3.57 -23.82
CA LYS A 323 -11.09 2.55 -22.76
C LYS A 323 -10.65 1.17 -23.27
N GLN A 324 -11.03 0.81 -24.50
CA GLN A 324 -10.57 -0.42 -25.16
C GLN A 324 -9.04 -0.43 -25.30
N LEU A 325 -8.46 0.63 -25.87
CA LEU A 325 -7.01 0.79 -26.06
C LEU A 325 -6.24 0.67 -24.74
N MET A 326 -6.73 1.33 -23.68
CA MET A 326 -6.14 1.24 -22.35
C MET A 326 -6.15 -0.20 -21.80
N MET A 327 -7.22 -0.94 -22.07
CA MET A 327 -7.40 -2.32 -21.63
C MET A 327 -6.44 -3.28 -22.33
N GLU A 328 -6.34 -3.21 -23.66
CA GLU A 328 -5.50 -4.13 -24.45
C GLU A 328 -3.99 -3.83 -24.39
N THR A 329 -3.60 -2.60 -24.02
CA THR A 329 -2.19 -2.21 -23.91
C THR A 329 -1.51 -2.93 -22.75
N LEU A 330 -0.39 -3.61 -23.02
CA LEU A 330 0.35 -4.41 -22.03
C LEU A 330 1.24 -3.53 -21.14
N ASP A 331 1.65 -4.04 -19.98
CA ASP A 331 2.54 -3.30 -19.07
C ASP A 331 3.88 -2.99 -19.73
N GLY A 332 4.42 -3.91 -20.55
CA GLY A 332 5.64 -3.67 -21.33
C GLY A 332 5.53 -2.46 -22.26
N ASP A 333 4.39 -2.30 -22.92
CA ASP A 333 4.13 -1.16 -23.81
C ASP A 333 4.00 0.15 -23.02
N TYR A 334 3.30 0.13 -21.88
CA TYR A 334 3.24 1.30 -20.98
C TYR A 334 4.61 1.70 -20.45
N GLN A 335 5.51 0.74 -20.27
CA GLN A 335 6.89 1.00 -19.89
C GLN A 335 7.69 1.61 -21.04
N ALA A 336 7.54 1.10 -22.26
CA ALA A 336 8.16 1.67 -23.45
C ALA A 336 7.70 3.11 -23.69
N MET A 337 6.40 3.41 -23.54
CA MET A 337 5.83 4.75 -23.68
C MET A 337 6.52 5.76 -22.75
N LYS A 338 6.77 5.39 -21.49
CA LYS A 338 7.38 6.30 -20.53
C LYS A 338 8.90 6.44 -20.70
N ALA A 339 9.56 5.46 -21.32
CA ALA A 339 10.99 5.48 -21.61
C ALA A 339 11.36 6.29 -22.87
N ASN A 340 10.37 6.66 -23.69
CA ASN A 340 10.55 7.46 -24.91
C ASN A 340 9.98 8.89 -24.72
N ASP A 341 9.26 9.41 -25.72
CA ASP A 341 8.74 10.78 -25.77
C ASP A 341 7.26 10.83 -26.20
N GLY A 342 6.70 12.04 -26.28
CA GLY A 342 5.31 12.26 -26.67
C GLY A 342 4.99 11.82 -28.09
N ALA A 343 5.91 11.99 -29.04
CA ALA A 343 5.75 11.55 -30.42
C ALA A 343 5.59 10.02 -30.50
N PHE A 344 6.40 9.29 -29.72
CA PHE A 344 6.28 7.85 -29.58
C PHE A 344 4.92 7.44 -29.00
N VAL A 345 4.43 8.13 -27.97
CA VAL A 345 3.10 7.86 -27.38
C VAL A 345 1.98 8.15 -28.38
N ARG A 346 2.04 9.28 -29.08
CA ARG A 346 1.06 9.63 -30.12
C ARG A 346 0.96 8.53 -31.16
N LYS A 347 2.10 8.07 -31.69
CA LYS A 347 2.14 7.07 -32.75
C LYS A 347 1.73 5.67 -32.28
N ASN A 348 2.29 5.20 -31.16
CA ASN A 348 2.21 3.79 -30.76
C ASN A 348 1.07 3.48 -29.77
N PHE A 349 0.47 4.50 -29.15
CA PHE A 349 -0.71 4.35 -28.30
C PHE A 349 -1.94 4.93 -29.02
N PHE A 350 -2.04 6.26 -29.09
CA PHE A 350 -3.22 6.91 -29.67
C PHE A 350 -3.39 6.62 -31.17
N GLY A 351 -2.31 6.44 -31.91
CA GLY A 351 -2.31 6.12 -33.34
C GLY A 351 -2.79 4.72 -33.70
N LYS A 352 -3.07 3.85 -32.71
CA LYS A 352 -3.56 2.49 -32.95
C LYS A 352 -4.96 2.45 -33.54
N TYR A 353 -5.81 3.43 -33.21
CA TYR A 353 -7.15 3.60 -33.77
C TYR A 353 -7.36 5.04 -34.29
N PRO A 354 -8.08 5.22 -35.42
CA PRO A 354 -8.42 6.55 -35.91
C PRO A 354 -9.13 7.43 -34.88
N GLU A 355 -10.01 6.83 -34.06
CA GLU A 355 -10.77 7.50 -33.01
C GLU A 355 -9.86 8.04 -31.91
N THR A 356 -8.90 7.23 -31.44
CA THR A 356 -7.96 7.65 -30.39
C THR A 356 -6.92 8.63 -30.92
N ALA A 357 -6.52 8.52 -32.20
CA ALA A 357 -5.64 9.49 -32.85
C ALA A 357 -6.29 10.87 -32.94
N LYS A 358 -7.59 10.91 -33.30
CA LYS A 358 -8.38 12.14 -33.37
C LYS A 358 -8.53 12.82 -32.01
N LEU A 359 -8.62 12.06 -30.90
CA LEU A 359 -8.75 12.66 -29.56
C LEU A 359 -7.59 13.60 -29.19
N VAL A 360 -6.38 13.31 -29.69
CA VAL A 360 -5.15 14.03 -29.37
C VAL A 360 -4.59 14.84 -30.55
N GLU A 361 -5.34 14.99 -31.64
CA GLU A 361 -4.87 15.65 -32.88
C GLU A 361 -4.46 17.11 -32.67
N HIS A 362 -5.05 17.79 -31.68
CA HIS A 362 -4.75 19.18 -31.32
C HIS A 362 -3.72 19.33 -30.20
N MET A 363 -3.33 18.24 -29.54
CA MET A 363 -2.33 18.29 -28.47
C MET A 363 -0.92 18.31 -29.06
N THR A 364 0.03 18.99 -28.43
CA THR A 364 1.46 18.83 -28.77
C THR A 364 2.01 17.52 -28.21
N ASP A 365 3.20 17.10 -28.66
CA ASP A 365 3.84 15.90 -28.13
C ASP A 365 4.22 16.08 -26.65
N GLU A 366 4.61 17.29 -26.24
CA GLU A 366 4.87 17.63 -24.84
C GLU A 366 3.61 17.51 -23.97
N GLU A 367 2.46 17.99 -24.47
CA GLU A 367 1.18 17.86 -23.77
C GLU A 367 0.76 16.40 -23.61
N ILE A 368 0.96 15.58 -24.65
CA ILE A 368 0.73 14.13 -24.57
C ILE A 368 1.66 13.49 -23.55
N PHE A 369 2.94 13.87 -23.52
CA PHE A 369 3.91 13.29 -22.59
C PHE A 369 3.67 13.71 -21.12
N GLU A 370 3.06 14.87 -20.91
CA GLU A 370 2.62 15.35 -19.59
C GLU A 370 1.35 14.66 -19.05
N LEU A 371 0.71 13.76 -19.81
CA LEU A 371 -0.39 12.94 -19.32
C LEU A 371 0.07 12.00 -18.20
N ARG A 372 -0.23 12.35 -16.95
CA ARG A 372 0.28 11.66 -15.75
C ARG A 372 -0.46 10.37 -15.43
N ARG A 373 0.28 9.42 -14.83
CA ARG A 373 -0.29 8.28 -14.09
C ARG A 373 -0.91 8.79 -12.78
N GLY A 374 -1.98 8.14 -12.33
CA GLY A 374 -2.84 8.61 -11.23
C GLY A 374 -2.11 8.82 -9.90
N GLY A 375 -1.14 7.96 -9.56
CA GLY A 375 -0.36 8.11 -8.32
C GLY A 375 0.52 9.36 -8.25
N HIS A 376 0.66 10.11 -9.35
CA HIS A 376 1.37 11.39 -9.41
C HIS A 376 0.46 12.61 -9.41
N GLU A 377 -0.86 12.42 -9.27
CA GLU A 377 -1.82 13.50 -9.17
C GLU A 377 -2.39 13.60 -7.74
N PRO A 378 -1.96 14.58 -6.92
CA PRO A 378 -2.29 14.63 -5.49
C PRO A 378 -3.79 14.64 -5.17
N ALA A 379 -4.61 15.27 -6.02
CA ALA A 379 -6.05 15.31 -5.82
C ALA A 379 -6.67 13.90 -5.97
N LYS A 380 -6.28 13.17 -7.03
CA LYS A 380 -6.71 11.78 -7.24
C LYS A 380 -6.23 10.84 -6.13
N VAL A 381 -4.99 11.02 -5.67
CA VAL A 381 -4.43 10.26 -4.53
C VAL A 381 -5.24 10.51 -3.26
N TYR A 382 -5.60 11.76 -2.98
CA TYR A 382 -6.45 12.10 -1.84
C TYR A 382 -7.82 11.43 -1.95
N ALA A 383 -8.49 11.50 -3.11
CA ALA A 383 -9.79 10.89 -3.31
C ALA A 383 -9.76 9.36 -3.09
N ALA A 384 -8.73 8.67 -3.60
CA ALA A 384 -8.54 7.23 -3.37
C ALA A 384 -8.29 6.90 -1.89
N PHE A 385 -7.45 7.67 -1.21
CA PHE A 385 -7.19 7.48 0.23
C PHE A 385 -8.44 7.75 1.08
N HIS A 386 -9.21 8.78 0.73
CA HIS A 386 -10.48 9.10 1.37
C HIS A 386 -11.48 7.95 1.23
N ALA A 387 -11.69 7.45 0.00
CA ALA A 387 -12.58 6.33 -0.24
C ALA A 387 -12.15 5.07 0.52
N ALA A 388 -10.85 4.75 0.59
CA ALA A 388 -10.35 3.62 1.36
C ALA A 388 -10.50 3.82 2.88
N ASN A 389 -10.28 5.03 3.39
CA ASN A 389 -10.38 5.34 4.80
C ASN A 389 -11.83 5.19 5.32
N GLU A 390 -12.78 5.67 4.52
CA GLU A 390 -14.20 5.66 4.86
C GLU A 390 -14.88 4.30 4.62
N HIS A 391 -14.26 3.41 3.84
CA HIS A 391 -14.82 2.09 3.57
C HIS A 391 -14.95 1.24 4.85
N LYS A 392 -16.04 0.47 4.95
CA LYS A 392 -16.44 -0.33 6.12
C LYS A 392 -16.73 -1.77 5.72
N ASN A 393 -16.69 -2.67 6.71
CA ASN A 393 -17.03 -4.11 6.60
C ASN A 393 -16.12 -4.98 5.71
N GLN A 394 -15.15 -4.42 5.00
CA GLN A 394 -14.23 -5.15 4.13
C GLN A 394 -12.85 -4.47 4.12
N PRO A 395 -11.73 -5.22 4.03
CA PRO A 395 -10.42 -4.62 3.78
C PRO A 395 -10.37 -3.95 2.40
N THR A 396 -9.54 -2.91 2.27
CA THR A 396 -9.36 -2.18 0.99
C THR A 396 -7.95 -2.33 0.46
N VAL A 397 -7.81 -2.50 -0.85
CA VAL A 397 -6.54 -2.36 -1.57
C VAL A 397 -6.63 -1.20 -2.58
N LEU A 398 -5.63 -0.33 -2.52
CA LEU A 398 -5.37 0.71 -3.50
C LEU A 398 -4.32 0.19 -4.49
N LEU A 399 -4.70 0.02 -5.76
CA LEU A 399 -3.77 -0.30 -6.85
C LEU A 399 -3.39 0.99 -7.55
N VAL A 400 -2.26 1.57 -7.14
CA VAL A 400 -1.86 2.93 -7.54
C VAL A 400 -0.80 2.88 -8.62
N LYS A 401 -1.16 3.26 -9.84
CA LYS A 401 -0.22 3.30 -10.97
C LYS A 401 0.70 4.51 -10.84
N THR A 402 2.01 4.26 -10.79
CA THR A 402 3.04 5.30 -10.66
C THR A 402 4.14 5.13 -11.71
N VAL A 403 5.19 5.94 -11.62
CA VAL A 403 6.41 5.84 -12.45
C VAL A 403 7.58 5.66 -11.49
N LYS A 404 8.34 4.58 -11.65
CA LYS A 404 9.57 4.35 -10.88
C LYS A 404 10.58 5.44 -11.21
N GLY A 405 11.21 6.05 -10.20
CA GLY A 405 12.15 7.15 -10.43
C GLY A 405 11.51 8.45 -10.92
N TYR A 406 10.24 8.71 -10.59
CA TYR A 406 9.54 9.92 -11.04
C TYR A 406 10.31 11.21 -10.72
N GLY A 407 10.55 12.02 -11.75
CA GLY A 407 11.28 13.29 -11.68
C GLY A 407 12.80 13.14 -11.66
N MET A 408 13.34 11.94 -11.89
CA MET A 408 14.78 11.72 -12.07
C MET A 408 15.25 11.91 -13.52
N GLY A 409 14.32 12.12 -14.47
CA GLY A 409 14.67 12.33 -15.87
C GLY A 409 15.50 11.19 -16.45
N LYS A 410 16.55 11.54 -17.22
CA LYS A 410 17.41 10.54 -17.90
C LYS A 410 18.16 9.64 -16.93
N ALA A 411 18.37 10.05 -15.68
CA ALA A 411 19.07 9.28 -14.66
C ALA A 411 18.33 7.98 -14.27
N GLY A 412 17.02 7.90 -14.51
CA GLY A 412 16.29 6.66 -14.22
C GLY A 412 14.76 6.69 -14.29
N GLU A 413 14.13 7.80 -14.64
CA GLU A 413 12.66 7.86 -14.68
C GLU A 413 12.11 6.84 -15.69
N GLY A 414 11.31 5.88 -15.20
CA GLY A 414 10.74 4.80 -16.01
C GLY A 414 11.74 3.74 -16.47
N LYS A 415 13.00 3.76 -16.02
CA LYS A 415 14.04 2.78 -16.41
C LYS A 415 14.24 1.70 -15.35
N ASN A 416 14.53 0.47 -15.80
CA ASN A 416 14.76 -0.66 -14.88
C ASN A 416 15.94 -0.41 -13.92
N THR A 417 17.03 0.19 -14.42
CA THR A 417 18.27 0.45 -13.67
C THR A 417 18.12 1.41 -12.49
N VAL A 418 17.02 2.17 -12.42
CA VAL A 418 16.83 3.22 -11.40
C VAL A 418 16.84 2.71 -9.96
N HIS A 419 16.58 1.42 -9.77
CA HIS A 419 16.68 0.82 -8.45
C HIS A 419 18.11 0.86 -7.90
N GLN A 420 19.12 0.73 -8.76
CA GLN A 420 20.53 0.74 -8.39
C GLN A 420 21.21 2.10 -8.60
N THR A 421 20.52 3.06 -9.24
CA THR A 421 21.03 4.42 -9.45
C THR A 421 21.14 5.18 -8.12
N LYS A 422 22.34 5.19 -7.56
CA LYS A 422 22.69 5.84 -6.27
C LYS A 422 23.78 6.91 -6.39
N LYS A 423 24.64 6.82 -7.43
CA LYS A 423 25.65 7.83 -7.78
C LYS A 423 25.10 8.62 -8.97
N LEU A 424 24.48 9.76 -8.69
CA LEU A 424 24.01 10.69 -9.72
C LEU A 424 25.17 11.58 -10.20
N SER A 425 25.19 11.88 -11.50
CA SER A 425 26.08 12.90 -12.05
C SER A 425 25.65 14.30 -11.60
N ASP A 426 26.55 15.28 -11.65
CA ASP A 426 26.21 16.65 -11.26
C ASP A 426 25.15 17.28 -12.19
N GLU A 427 25.12 16.87 -13.47
CA GLU A 427 24.06 17.26 -14.41
C GLU A 427 22.70 16.68 -14.01
N ASP A 428 22.66 15.41 -13.58
CA ASP A 428 21.42 14.78 -13.10
C ASP A 428 20.91 15.46 -11.82
N ILE A 429 21.81 15.84 -10.92
CA ILE A 429 21.47 16.57 -9.69
C ILE A 429 20.90 17.95 -10.03
N LYS A 430 21.53 18.67 -10.97
CA LYS A 430 21.03 19.95 -11.48
C LYS A 430 19.64 19.80 -12.11
N TYR A 431 19.43 18.77 -12.92
CA TYR A 431 18.13 18.46 -13.50
C TYR A 431 17.07 18.26 -12.41
N ILE A 432 17.34 17.46 -11.38
CA ILE A 432 16.39 17.21 -10.29
C ILE A 432 16.09 18.52 -9.52
N ARG A 433 17.11 19.34 -9.24
CA ARG A 433 16.97 20.68 -8.61
C ARG A 433 16.02 21.56 -9.41
N ASP A 434 16.24 21.67 -10.72
CA ASP A 434 15.44 22.50 -11.64
C ASP A 434 14.02 21.96 -11.78
N ARG A 435 13.88 20.64 -11.98
CA ARG A 435 12.61 19.94 -12.18
C ARG A 435 11.65 20.13 -11.01
N PHE A 436 12.17 20.26 -9.80
CA PHE A 436 11.39 20.45 -8.58
C PHE A 436 11.48 21.86 -8.01
N ALA A 437 12.10 22.81 -8.74
CA ALA A 437 12.27 24.20 -8.34
C ALA A 437 12.83 24.36 -6.91
N ILE A 438 13.87 23.57 -6.58
CA ILE A 438 14.51 23.62 -5.27
C ILE A 438 15.35 24.91 -5.19
N PRO A 439 15.18 25.77 -4.18
CA PRO A 439 15.82 27.09 -4.14
C PRO A 439 17.25 26.99 -3.58
N ILE A 440 18.09 26.24 -4.28
CA ILE A 440 19.54 26.16 -4.07
C ILE A 440 20.22 26.80 -5.28
N PRO A 441 21.11 27.79 -5.11
CA PRO A 441 21.82 28.42 -6.23
C PRO A 441 22.87 27.49 -6.83
N ASP A 442 23.19 27.69 -8.10
CA ASP A 442 24.20 26.90 -8.83
C ASP A 442 25.56 26.86 -8.11
N SER A 443 25.93 27.95 -7.42
CA SER A 443 27.19 28.08 -6.67
C SER A 443 27.31 27.16 -5.46
N GLN A 444 26.21 26.60 -4.95
CA GLN A 444 26.19 25.70 -3.79
C GLN A 444 25.88 24.25 -4.19
N LEU A 445 25.57 23.98 -5.45
CA LEU A 445 25.03 22.70 -5.88
C LEU A 445 26.05 21.54 -5.77
N ALA A 446 27.35 21.86 -5.88
CA ALA A 446 28.44 20.89 -5.79
C ALA A 446 28.48 20.16 -4.43
N ASP A 447 28.10 20.85 -3.36
CA ASP A 447 28.06 20.29 -2.00
C ASP A 447 26.81 19.42 -1.74
N ILE A 448 25.83 19.47 -2.66
CA ILE A 448 24.55 18.78 -2.57
C ILE A 448 23.87 19.05 -1.20
N PRO A 449 23.67 20.32 -0.83
CA PRO A 449 23.20 20.66 0.51
C PRO A 449 21.77 20.13 0.72
N TYR A 450 21.47 19.73 1.96
CA TYR A 450 20.07 19.56 2.33
C TYR A 450 19.34 20.90 2.28
N TYR A 451 18.05 20.85 1.98
CA TYR A 451 17.21 22.03 1.95
C TYR A 451 16.12 21.93 3.01
N LYS A 452 16.14 22.87 3.95
CA LYS A 452 15.08 23.09 4.94
C LYS A 452 14.76 24.59 4.97
N PRO A 453 13.54 25.01 4.58
CA PRO A 453 13.11 26.41 4.72
C PRO A 453 13.12 26.87 6.18
N ALA A 454 13.12 28.18 6.39
CA ALA A 454 12.94 28.75 7.72
C ALA A 454 11.58 28.37 8.33
N GLU A 455 11.53 28.20 9.65
CA GLU A 455 10.36 27.71 10.39
C GLU A 455 9.11 28.62 10.24
N ASP A 456 9.30 29.89 9.92
CA ASP A 456 8.23 30.88 9.75
C ASP A 456 7.64 30.92 8.34
N THR A 457 8.18 30.15 7.40
CA THR A 457 7.64 30.04 6.03
C THR A 457 6.27 29.36 6.00
N PRO A 458 5.39 29.68 5.02
CA PRO A 458 4.08 29.03 4.89
C PRO A 458 4.17 27.50 4.80
N GLU A 459 5.21 26.98 4.15
CA GLU A 459 5.44 25.55 4.00
C GLU A 459 5.71 24.86 5.34
N MET A 460 6.61 25.43 6.15
CA MET A 460 6.98 24.84 7.44
C MET A 460 5.84 24.96 8.46
N ARG A 461 5.14 26.10 8.49
CA ARG A 461 3.92 26.25 9.32
C ARG A 461 2.86 25.22 8.94
N TYR A 462 2.58 25.05 7.65
CA TYR A 462 1.61 24.06 7.18
C TYR A 462 2.02 22.64 7.55
N LEU A 463 3.31 22.28 7.38
CA LEU A 463 3.83 20.96 7.76
C LEU A 463 3.56 20.65 9.24
N GLN A 464 3.84 21.62 10.12
CA GLN A 464 3.66 21.47 11.57
C GLN A 464 2.18 21.46 11.97
N GLU A 465 1.37 22.34 11.39
CA GLU A 465 -0.08 22.42 11.64
C GLU A 465 -0.79 21.13 11.27
N ARG A 466 -0.49 20.55 10.09
CA ARG A 466 -1.09 19.28 9.66
C ARG A 466 -0.71 18.13 10.59
N ARG A 467 0.56 18.05 11.03
CA ARG A 467 0.95 17.00 11.99
C ARG A 467 0.34 17.19 13.36
N LYS A 468 0.26 18.44 13.85
CA LYS A 468 -0.41 18.76 15.12
C LYS A 468 -1.89 18.38 15.09
N ALA A 469 -2.59 18.68 13.99
CA ALA A 469 -4.00 18.31 13.80
C ALA A 469 -4.22 16.79 13.79
N LEU A 470 -3.20 16.01 13.42
CA LEU A 470 -3.22 14.55 13.38
C LEU A 470 -2.45 13.93 14.57
N GLY A 471 -2.42 14.60 15.72
CA GLY A 471 -1.91 14.05 16.98
C GLY A 471 -0.39 14.05 17.16
N GLY A 472 0.37 14.61 16.21
CA GLY A 472 1.84 14.70 16.29
C GLY A 472 2.55 13.95 15.16
N TYR A 473 3.76 13.45 15.40
CA TYR A 473 4.63 12.93 14.34
C TYR A 473 4.61 11.40 14.22
N LEU A 474 4.88 10.90 13.01
CA LEU A 474 5.04 9.48 12.69
C LEU A 474 6.24 9.28 11.74
N PRO A 475 6.89 8.11 11.75
CA PRO A 475 6.74 7.05 12.73
C PRO A 475 7.37 7.46 14.08
N LYS A 476 6.83 6.90 15.17
CA LYS A 476 7.33 7.08 16.53
C LYS A 476 7.08 5.78 17.27
N ARG A 477 8.06 5.33 18.05
CA ARG A 477 7.94 4.13 18.87
C ARG A 477 8.18 4.46 20.33
N LEU A 478 7.37 3.88 21.21
CA LEU A 478 7.60 3.88 22.64
C LEU A 478 8.35 2.60 23.01
N PRO A 479 9.57 2.67 23.58
CA PRO A 479 10.32 1.47 23.93
C PRO A 479 9.71 0.64 25.06
N LYS A 480 8.91 1.28 25.91
CA LYS A 480 8.25 0.68 27.07
C LYS A 480 6.76 1.03 27.03
N ALA A 481 5.93 0.09 27.49
CA ALA A 481 4.53 0.36 27.75
C ALA A 481 4.38 1.28 28.97
N GLU A 482 3.29 2.04 29.02
CA GLU A 482 2.94 2.89 30.18
C GLU A 482 2.42 2.06 31.35
N GLU A 483 1.78 0.92 31.05
CA GLU A 483 1.28 -0.03 32.04
C GLU A 483 2.34 -1.09 32.37
N SER A 484 2.42 -1.45 33.65
CA SER A 484 3.29 -2.52 34.16
C SER A 484 2.51 -3.41 35.12
N PHE A 485 2.78 -4.72 35.08
CA PHE A 485 2.12 -5.71 35.93
C PHE A 485 3.09 -6.34 36.92
N THR A 486 2.60 -6.66 38.11
CA THR A 486 3.35 -7.47 39.06
C THR A 486 3.40 -8.90 38.55
N VAL A 487 4.62 -9.43 38.37
CA VAL A 487 4.80 -10.84 37.98
C VAL A 487 4.37 -11.73 39.16
N PRO A 488 3.52 -12.76 38.93
CA PRO A 488 3.10 -13.66 39.99
C PRO A 488 4.30 -14.38 40.60
N SER A 489 4.31 -14.53 41.93
CA SER A 489 5.36 -15.28 42.63
C SER A 489 5.37 -16.76 42.19
N LEU A 490 6.52 -17.43 42.35
CA LEU A 490 6.62 -18.86 42.05
C LEU A 490 5.63 -19.71 42.86
N ASP A 491 5.27 -19.28 44.08
CA ASP A 491 4.30 -19.97 44.93
C ASP A 491 2.91 -20.07 44.29
N THR A 492 2.54 -19.12 43.43
CA THR A 492 1.30 -19.18 42.63
C THR A 492 1.23 -20.45 41.79
N PHE A 493 2.39 -20.99 41.40
CA PHE A 493 2.53 -22.18 40.55
C PHE A 493 2.94 -23.43 41.34
N LYS A 494 2.75 -23.45 42.66
CA LYS A 494 3.12 -24.59 43.54
C LYS A 494 2.66 -25.95 43.02
N ALA A 495 1.44 -26.06 42.49
CA ALA A 495 0.90 -27.31 41.93
C ALA A 495 1.60 -27.81 40.64
N VAL A 496 2.42 -26.96 40.00
CA VAL A 496 3.30 -27.30 38.88
C VAL A 496 4.72 -27.60 39.36
N LEU A 497 5.15 -26.98 40.47
CA LEU A 497 6.48 -27.15 41.06
C LEU A 497 6.60 -28.43 41.90
N GLU A 498 5.50 -28.84 42.55
CA GLU A 498 5.46 -30.06 43.35
C GLU A 498 5.37 -31.33 42.49
N PRO A 499 5.91 -32.45 42.97
CA PRO A 499 5.82 -33.73 42.27
C PRO A 499 4.35 -34.11 42.03
N THR A 500 4.07 -34.75 40.90
CA THR A 500 2.77 -35.37 40.68
C THR A 500 2.53 -36.49 41.69
N ALA A 501 1.26 -36.84 41.90
CA ALA A 501 0.90 -37.96 42.76
C ALA A 501 1.63 -39.25 42.29
N GLU A 502 1.98 -40.10 43.24
CA GLU A 502 2.66 -41.37 42.95
C GLU A 502 1.88 -42.19 41.91
N GLY A 503 2.58 -42.72 40.91
CA GLY A 503 2.00 -43.45 39.78
C GLY A 503 1.32 -42.57 38.71
N ARG A 504 1.27 -41.24 38.89
CA ARG A 504 0.75 -40.31 37.87
C ARG A 504 1.88 -39.64 37.11
N GLU A 505 2.08 -40.08 35.88
CA GLU A 505 2.97 -39.44 34.93
C GLU A 505 2.25 -38.35 34.13
N ILE A 506 2.96 -37.28 33.79
CA ILE A 506 2.48 -36.22 32.90
C ILE A 506 3.58 -35.82 31.92
N SER A 507 3.20 -35.29 30.76
CA SER A 507 4.16 -34.67 29.83
C SER A 507 4.47 -33.22 30.22
N THR A 508 5.56 -32.67 29.66
CA THR A 508 5.89 -31.24 29.82
C THR A 508 4.83 -30.33 29.17
N THR A 509 4.14 -30.77 28.13
CA THR A 509 2.98 -30.06 27.56
C THR A 509 1.82 -29.98 28.55
N GLN A 510 1.51 -31.09 29.23
CA GLN A 510 0.48 -31.07 30.28
C GLN A 510 0.88 -30.17 31.47
N ALA A 511 2.17 -30.14 31.82
CA ALA A 511 2.69 -29.20 32.81
C ALA A 511 2.53 -27.73 32.35
N TYR A 512 2.80 -27.44 31.07
CA TYR A 512 2.58 -26.11 30.49
C TYR A 512 1.10 -25.69 30.54
N VAL A 513 0.15 -26.58 30.20
CA VAL A 513 -1.28 -26.26 30.28
C VAL A 513 -1.70 -25.97 31.73
N ARG A 514 -1.15 -26.69 32.72
CA ARG A 514 -1.38 -26.40 34.15
C ARG A 514 -0.84 -25.02 34.55
N PHE A 515 0.36 -24.65 34.09
CA PHE A 515 0.92 -23.31 34.27
C PHE A 515 0.01 -22.24 33.65
N LEU A 516 -0.38 -22.42 32.39
CA LEU A 516 -1.22 -21.48 31.66
C LEU A 516 -2.58 -21.30 32.34
N THR A 517 -3.21 -22.39 32.79
CA THR A 517 -4.48 -22.37 33.53
C THR A 517 -4.36 -21.52 34.80
N GLN A 518 -3.24 -21.63 35.51
CA GLN A 518 -3.01 -20.87 36.73
C GLN A 518 -2.72 -19.39 36.42
N LEU A 519 -1.97 -19.09 35.35
CA LEU A 519 -1.72 -17.73 34.90
C LEU A 519 -3.01 -17.02 34.46
N LEU A 520 -3.93 -17.74 33.79
CA LEU A 520 -5.23 -17.22 33.37
C LEU A 520 -6.16 -16.85 34.54
N ARG A 521 -5.88 -17.31 35.76
CA ARG A 521 -6.63 -16.94 36.97
C ARG A 521 -6.14 -15.64 37.61
N ASP A 522 -4.96 -15.17 37.22
CA ASP A 522 -4.44 -13.89 37.69
C ASP A 522 -5.34 -12.77 37.19
N GLN A 523 -5.81 -11.91 38.10
CA GLN A 523 -6.79 -10.87 37.77
C GLN A 523 -6.20 -9.77 36.89
N ALA A 524 -4.89 -9.52 36.97
CA ALA A 524 -4.22 -8.47 36.22
C ALA A 524 -3.67 -9.00 34.89
N LEU A 525 -2.99 -10.15 34.92
CA LEU A 525 -2.35 -10.76 33.75
C LEU A 525 -3.27 -11.65 32.93
N GLY A 526 -4.20 -12.38 33.56
CA GLY A 526 -5.11 -13.29 32.88
C GLY A 526 -5.83 -12.66 31.67
N PRO A 527 -6.39 -11.44 31.80
CA PRO A 527 -6.98 -10.71 30.67
C PRO A 527 -5.99 -10.36 29.55
N ARG A 528 -4.68 -10.30 29.83
CA ARG A 528 -3.61 -9.95 28.87
C ARG A 528 -2.97 -11.16 28.19
N VAL A 529 -3.23 -12.38 28.68
CA VAL A 529 -2.70 -13.61 28.08
C VAL A 529 -3.46 -13.92 26.79
N VAL A 530 -2.71 -14.20 25.72
CA VAL A 530 -3.25 -14.53 24.39
C VAL A 530 -2.72 -15.89 23.95
N PRO A 531 -3.41 -17.00 24.29
CA PRO A 531 -3.06 -18.31 23.76
C PRO A 531 -3.36 -18.36 22.26
N ILE A 532 -2.36 -18.71 21.45
CA ILE A 532 -2.49 -18.86 20.00
C ILE A 532 -2.21 -20.31 19.66
N LEU A 533 -3.13 -20.94 18.94
CA LEU A 533 -3.01 -22.31 18.48
C LEU A 533 -3.12 -22.34 16.96
N VAL A 534 -2.43 -23.31 16.36
CA VAL A 534 -2.51 -23.60 14.92
C VAL A 534 -3.25 -24.92 14.77
N ASP A 535 -4.58 -24.80 14.69
CA ASP A 535 -5.54 -25.90 14.53
C ASP A 535 -5.61 -26.92 15.70
N GLU A 536 -4.54 -27.68 15.93
CA GLU A 536 -4.54 -28.92 16.73
C GLU A 536 -4.60 -28.73 18.27
N ALA A 537 -5.67 -28.15 18.82
CA ALA A 537 -5.79 -27.92 20.25
C ALA A 537 -5.83 -29.21 21.10
N ARG A 538 -6.51 -30.26 20.61
CA ARG A 538 -6.65 -31.55 21.31
C ARG A 538 -5.31 -32.29 21.44
N THR A 539 -4.46 -32.20 20.42
CA THR A 539 -3.09 -32.77 20.45
C THR A 539 -2.28 -32.21 21.62
N PHE A 540 -2.49 -30.93 21.96
CA PHE A 540 -1.79 -30.27 23.05
C PHE A 540 -2.55 -30.29 24.39
N GLY A 541 -3.69 -30.98 24.48
CA GLY A 541 -4.50 -31.02 25.70
C GLY A 541 -5.06 -29.66 26.12
N MET A 542 -5.30 -28.76 25.15
CA MET A 542 -5.77 -27.39 25.38
C MET A 542 -7.28 -27.22 25.18
N GLU A 543 -8.01 -28.27 24.82
CA GLU A 543 -9.46 -28.22 24.62
C GLU A 543 -10.24 -27.78 25.86
N GLY A 544 -9.69 -28.02 27.06
CA GLY A 544 -10.24 -27.51 28.31
C GLY A 544 -10.28 -25.98 28.39
N LEU A 545 -9.37 -25.28 27.69
CA LEU A 545 -9.34 -23.82 27.64
C LEU A 545 -10.52 -23.25 26.87
N PHE A 546 -11.12 -23.99 25.93
CA PHE A 546 -12.27 -23.51 25.15
C PHE A 546 -13.47 -23.20 26.04
N ARG A 547 -13.70 -24.00 27.09
CA ARG A 547 -14.76 -23.73 28.07
C ARG A 547 -14.41 -22.59 29.02
N GLN A 548 -13.12 -22.38 29.29
CA GLN A 548 -12.67 -21.39 30.27
C GLN A 548 -12.60 -19.98 29.67
N ILE A 549 -12.06 -19.83 28.47
CA ILE A 549 -11.76 -18.52 27.86
C ILE A 549 -12.35 -18.34 26.45
N GLY A 550 -13.00 -19.37 25.90
CA GLY A 550 -13.59 -19.33 24.57
C GLY A 550 -12.58 -19.39 23.42
N ILE A 551 -13.11 -19.28 22.20
CA ILE A 551 -12.34 -19.11 20.96
C ILE A 551 -12.76 -17.77 20.36
N TYR A 552 -11.81 -16.92 20.00
CA TYR A 552 -12.12 -15.66 19.36
C TYR A 552 -12.71 -15.90 17.96
N ASN A 553 -13.99 -15.56 17.82
CA ASN A 553 -14.72 -15.59 16.56
C ASN A 553 -15.67 -14.37 16.53
N PRO A 554 -15.37 -13.32 15.75
CA PRO A 554 -16.16 -12.07 15.76
C PRO A 554 -17.59 -12.24 15.24
N LYS A 555 -17.86 -13.29 14.46
CA LYS A 555 -19.21 -13.58 13.92
C LYS A 555 -20.01 -14.52 14.83
N GLY A 556 -19.38 -15.06 15.89
CA GLY A 556 -19.95 -16.12 16.70
C GLY A 556 -20.15 -17.43 15.91
N GLN A 557 -20.81 -18.39 16.55
CA GLN A 557 -21.15 -19.67 15.94
C GLN A 557 -22.53 -19.57 15.26
N LEU A 558 -22.55 -19.70 13.93
CA LEU A 558 -23.77 -19.60 13.09
C LEU A 558 -24.33 -20.97 12.67
N TYR A 559 -23.84 -22.05 13.28
CA TYR A 559 -24.19 -23.43 12.95
C TYR A 559 -24.27 -24.30 14.21
N THR A 560 -24.95 -25.44 14.14
CA THR A 560 -24.97 -26.42 15.25
C THR A 560 -23.69 -27.27 15.20
N PRO A 561 -22.85 -27.28 16.26
CA PRO A 561 -21.65 -28.12 16.27
C PRO A 561 -21.99 -29.61 16.36
N VAL A 562 -21.13 -30.45 15.79
CA VAL A 562 -21.30 -31.91 15.78
C VAL A 562 -21.16 -32.51 17.19
N ASP A 563 -20.36 -31.87 18.04
CA ASP A 563 -20.06 -32.25 19.43
C ASP A 563 -20.78 -31.34 20.44
N ARG A 564 -22.04 -31.00 20.16
CA ARG A 564 -22.88 -30.19 21.06
C ARG A 564 -23.18 -30.90 22.39
N ASP A 565 -23.33 -32.22 22.34
CA ASP A 565 -23.61 -33.10 23.49
C ASP A 565 -22.29 -33.64 24.07
#